data_AF-A0A068RC45-F1
#
_entry.id   AF-A0A068RC45-F1
#
_cell.length_a   1.000
_cell.length_b   1.000
_cell.length_c   1.000
_cell.angle_alpha   90.00
_cell.angle_beta   90.00
_cell.angle_gamma   90.00
#
_symmetry.space_group_name_H-M   'P 1'
#
loop_
_entity.id
_entity.type
_entity.pdbx_description
1 polymer ?
#
loop_
_entity_poly.entity_id
_entity_poly.type
_entity_poly.pdbx_seq_one_letter_code
_entity_poly.pdbx_strand_id
1 'polypeptide(L)' 'MREVLSSADNALVRMVVGDADANKLPKSAVNMAFNAVSELAKSRNTQTRTVDSFRQTANTIADLNKQNREFWSNRKG' A
#
# COMPACT_ATOMS: atom_id res chain seq x y z
N MET A 1 10.71 9.18 -12.63
CA MET A 1 9.95 8.66 -11.47
C MET A 1 9.50 9.78 -10.53
N ARG A 2 10.35 10.72 -10.13
CA ARG A 2 10.00 11.83 -9.21
C ARG A 2 8.86 12.73 -9.70
N GLU A 3 8.73 12.95 -11.01
CA GLU A 3 7.64 13.75 -11.59
C GLU A 3 6.26 13.08 -11.48
N VAL A 4 6.19 11.75 -11.55
CA VAL A 4 4.93 10.98 -11.43
C VAL A 4 4.40 11.05 -10.00
N LEU A 5 5.28 11.06 -9.00
CA LEU A 5 4.89 11.27 -7.60
C LEU A 5 4.39 12.71 -7.40
N SER A 6 5.11 13.70 -7.90
CA SER A 6 4.73 15.11 -7.78
C SER A 6 3.37 15.42 -8.43
N SER A 7 3.06 14.81 -9.59
CA SER A 7 1.76 15.01 -10.25
C SER A 7 0.61 14.34 -9.49
N ALA A 8 0.83 13.16 -8.91
CA ALA A 8 -0.15 12.47 -8.07
C ALA A 8 -0.44 13.25 -6.78
N ASP A 9 0.60 13.77 -6.11
CA ASP A 9 0.46 14.56 -4.89
C ASP A 9 -0.30 15.88 -5.14
N ASN A 10 0.00 16.57 -6.24
CA ASN A 10 -0.71 17.78 -6.64
C ASN A 10 -2.21 17.52 -6.91
N ALA A 11 -2.56 16.38 -7.51
CA ALA A 11 -3.96 16.01 -7.74
C ALA A 11 -4.71 15.74 -6.43
N LEU A 12 -4.05 15.14 -5.44
CA LEU A 12 -4.62 14.89 -4.11
C LEU A 12 -4.89 16.19 -3.35
N VAL A 13 -3.93 17.12 -3.38
CA VAL A 13 -4.08 18.44 -2.77
C VAL A 13 -5.25 19.20 -3.42
N ARG A 14 -5.35 19.19 -4.76
CA ARG A 14 -6.44 19.85 -5.49
C ARG A 14 -7.81 19.22 -5.23
N MET A 15 -7.89 17.92 -4.95
CA MET A 15 -9.15 17.26 -4.58
C MET A 15 -9.71 17.76 -3.24
N VAL A 16 -8.82 18.08 -2.29
CA VAL A 16 -9.21 18.50 -0.94
C VAL A 16 -9.40 20.01 -0.84
N VAL A 17 -8.57 20.78 -1.54
CA VAL A 17 -8.53 22.24 -1.45
C VAL A 17 -9.28 22.93 -2.61
N GLY A 18 -9.61 22.20 -3.67
CA GLY A 18 -10.16 22.76 -4.90
C GLY A 18 -9.14 23.63 -5.64
N ASP A 19 -9.61 24.68 -6.32
CA ASP A 19 -8.77 25.71 -6.94
C ASP A 19 -8.39 26.85 -5.95
N ALA A 20 -8.63 26.66 -4.65
CA ALA A 20 -8.28 27.67 -3.66
C ALA A 20 -6.76 27.77 -3.52
N ASP A 21 -6.25 29.00 -3.52
CA ASP A 21 -4.84 29.29 -3.25
C ASP A 21 -4.54 28.94 -1.78
N ALA A 22 -3.81 27.84 -1.57
CA ALA A 22 -3.47 27.33 -0.25
C ALA A 22 -2.75 28.37 0.62
N ASN A 23 -2.06 29.34 0.02
CA ASN A 23 -1.38 30.42 0.74
C ASN A 23 -2.33 31.46 1.32
N LYS A 24 -3.59 31.48 0.87
CA LYS A 24 -4.63 32.42 1.32
C LYS A 24 -5.63 31.80 2.28
N LEU A 25 -5.47 30.51 2.60
CA LEU A 25 -6.35 29.80 3.52
C LEU A 25 -5.96 30.05 4.97
N PRO A 26 -6.94 30.15 5.89
CA PRO A 26 -6.64 30.21 7.31
C PRO A 26 -5.94 28.91 7.76
N LYS A 27 -5.02 29.03 8.73
CA LYS A 27 -4.19 27.92 9.22
C LYS A 27 -4.99 26.67 9.61
N SER A 28 -6.20 26.85 10.17
CA SER A 28 -7.10 25.75 10.51
C SER A 28 -7.56 24.96 9.28
N ALA A 29 -7.89 25.63 8.18
CA ALA A 29 -8.28 25.01 6.92
C ALA A 29 -7.09 24.28 6.27
N VAL A 30 -5.89 24.87 6.30
CA VAL A 30 -4.67 24.23 5.79
C VAL A 30 -4.35 22.95 6.57
N ASN A 31 -4.45 22.98 7.91
CA ASN A 31 -4.20 21.80 8.74
C ASN A 31 -5.24 20.69 8.49
N MET A 32 -6.52 21.03 8.34
CA MET A 32 -7.55 20.05 8.02
C MET A 32 -7.34 19.44 6.63
N ALA A 33 -6.99 20.27 5.64
CA ALA A 33 -6.68 19.81 4.30
C ALA A 33 -5.46 18.88 4.29
N PHE A 34 -4.39 19.24 4.99
CA PHE A 34 -3.18 18.40 5.11
C PHE A 34 -3.50 17.04 5.75
N ASN A 35 -4.29 17.03 6.83
CA ASN A 35 -4.70 15.78 7.48
C ASN A 35 -5.57 14.93 6.54
N ALA A 36 -6.53 15.52 5.84
CA ALA A 36 -7.38 14.81 4.88
C ALA A 36 -6.58 14.22 3.71
N VAL A 37 -5.65 14.98 3.13
CA VAL A 37 -4.73 14.48 2.07
C VAL A 37 -3.86 13.34 2.60
N SER A 38 -3.34 13.47 3.83
CA SER A 38 -2.51 12.45 4.46
C SER A 38 -3.27 11.13 4.64
N GLU A 39 -4.52 11.19 5.10
CA GLU A 39 -5.38 10.00 5.22
C GLU A 39 -5.74 9.39 3.85
N LEU A 40 -5.97 10.23 2.83
CA LEU A 40 -6.24 9.73 1.47
C LEU A 40 -5.02 9.03 0.85
N ALA A 41 -3.82 9.58 1.06
CA ALA A 41 -2.56 9.00 0.62
C ALA A 41 -2.26 7.68 1.36
N LYS A 42 -2.51 7.61 2.66
CA LYS A 42 -2.43 6.35 3.43
C LYS A 42 -3.39 5.29 2.89
N SER A 43 -4.64 5.65 2.62
CA SER A 43 -5.62 4.74 2.02
C SER A 43 -5.11 4.18 0.70
N ARG A 44 -4.63 5.02 -0.23
CA ARG A 44 -4.05 4.56 -1.51
C ARG A 44 -2.86 3.61 -1.36
N ASN A 45 -1.97 3.86 -0.39
CA ASN A 45 -0.82 2.98 -0.14
C ASN A 45 -1.19 1.65 0.55
N THR A 46 -2.33 1.60 1.25
CA THR A 46 -2.80 0.38 1.95
C THR A 46 -3.82 -0.42 1.16
N GLN A 47 -4.50 0.20 0.20
CA GLN A 47 -5.58 -0.38 -0.61
C GLN A 47 -5.08 -1.42 -1.63
N THR A 48 -3.77 -1.56 -1.81
CA THR A 48 -3.19 -2.65 -2.60
C THR A 48 -2.00 -3.24 -1.87
N ARG A 49 -2.27 -4.05 -0.85
CA ARG A 49 -1.37 -5.18 -0.61
C ARG A 49 -1.57 -6.09 -1.81
N THR A 50 -0.72 -5.94 -2.83
CA THR A 50 -0.55 -6.97 -3.85
C THR A 50 -0.11 -8.21 -3.09
N VAL A 51 -1.08 -9.05 -2.72
CA VAL A 51 -0.79 -10.43 -2.38
C VAL A 51 -0.24 -10.98 -3.68
N ASP A 52 1.04 -11.32 -3.65
CA ASP A 52 1.64 -12.06 -4.74
C ASP A 52 0.73 -13.26 -5.01
N SER A 53 0.19 -13.37 -6.22
CA SER A 53 -0.63 -14.52 -6.62
C SER A 53 0.14 -15.83 -6.40
N PHE A 54 1.48 -15.77 -6.38
CA PHE A 54 2.37 -16.86 -6.00
C PHE A 54 2.25 -17.30 -4.54
N ARG A 55 1.74 -16.45 -3.63
CA ARG A 55 1.46 -16.82 -2.23
C ARG A 55 0.13 -17.55 -2.05
N GLN A 56 -0.78 -17.52 -3.01
CA GLN A 56 -1.99 -18.37 -2.95
C GLN A 56 -1.65 -19.85 -3.22
N THR A 57 -0.57 -20.12 -3.94
CA THR A 57 -0.04 -21.46 -4.23
C THR A 57 1.13 -21.86 -3.33
N ALA A 58 1.53 -21.01 -2.37
CA ALA A 58 2.58 -21.36 -1.43
C ALA A 58 2.03 -22.42 -0.47
N ASN A 59 2.52 -23.66 -0.64
CA ASN A 59 2.34 -24.79 0.26
C ASN A 59 2.20 -24.30 1.71
N THR A 60 1.10 -24.64 2.36
CA THR A 60 0.89 -24.32 3.77
C THR A 60 2.03 -24.93 4.60
N ILE A 61 2.26 -24.45 5.83
CA ILE A 61 3.27 -25.04 6.72
C ILE A 61 3.03 -26.56 6.88
N ALA A 62 1.76 -26.99 6.83
CA ALA A 62 1.39 -28.40 6.84
C ALA A 62 1.87 -29.15 5.59
N ASP A 63 1.74 -28.56 4.40
CA ASP A 63 2.21 -29.12 3.13
C ASP A 63 3.75 -29.24 3.11
N LEU A 64 4.46 -28.23 3.61
CA LEU A 64 5.93 -28.25 3.74
C LEU A 64 6.39 -29.36 4.71
N ASN A 65 5.71 -29.51 5.85
CA ASN A 65 6.02 -30.56 6.81
C ASN A 65 5.74 -31.96 6.26
N LYS A 66 4.68 -32.12 5.46
CA LYS A 66 4.36 -33.36 4.77
C LYS A 66 5.45 -33.73 3.76
N GLN A 67 5.83 -32.79 2.89
CA GLN A 67 6.90 -32.99 1.90
C GLN A 67 8.24 -33.35 2.57
N ASN A 68 8.60 -32.65 3.65
CA ASN A 68 9.81 -32.96 4.41
C ASN A 68 9.76 -34.37 5.00
N ARG A 69 8.64 -34.76 5.60
CA ARG A 69 8.49 -36.11 6.16
C ARG A 69 8.63 -37.19 5.09
N GLU A 70 8.01 -36.99 3.93
CA GLU A 70 8.10 -37.91 2.79
C GLU A 70 9.55 -37.99 2.26
N PHE A 71 10.23 -36.86 2.11
CA PHE A 71 11.64 -36.81 1.70
C PHE A 71 12.55 -37.59 2.65
N TRP A 72 12.42 -37.37 3.97
CA TRP A 72 13.24 -38.05 4.97
C TRP A 72 12.88 -39.53 5.12
N SER A 73 11.59 -39.88 4.97
CA SER A 73 11.12 -41.27 4.96
C SER A 73 11.65 -42.06 3.78
N ASN A 74 11.83 -41.40 2.62
CA ASN A 74 12.32 -42.02 1.40
C ASN A 74 13.85 -41.90 1.26
N ARG A 75 14.56 -41.38 2.28
CA ARG A 75 16.01 -41.13 2.22
C ARG A 75 16.87 -42.41 2.41
N LYS A 76 16.28 -43.58 2.68
CA LYS A 76 16.92 -44.91 2.58
C LYS A 76 15.83 -45.95 2.27
N GLY A 77 15.98 -46.90 1.34
CA GLY A 77 17.20 -47.39 0.66
C GLY A 77 17.59 -46.69 -0.63
#